data_AF-A0A2K3KPC2-F1
#
_entry.id   AF-A0A2K3KPC2-F1
#
_cell.length_a   1.000
_cell.length_b   1.000
_cell.length_c   1.000
_cell.angle_alpha   90.00
_cell.angle_beta   90.00
_cell.angle_gamma   90.00
#
_symmetry.space_group_name_H-M   'P 1'
#
loop_
_entity.id
_entity.type
_entity.pdbx_description
1 polymer ?
#
loop_
_entity_poly.entity_id
_entity_poly.type
_entity_poly.pdbx_seq_one_letter_code
_entity_poly.pdbx_strand_id
1 'polypeptide(L)' 'MTMALRSKNKMHFINGTLPRPDDNDRDSLGYRCNTMLLSWLNNSVNPEISQSILWLDSASKIWQEL' A
#
# COMPACT_ATOMS: atom_id res chain seq x y z
N MET A 1 -0.53 -10.76 -6.43
CA MET A 1 0.17 -9.60 -5.80
C MET A 1 1.36 -10.00 -4.94
N THR A 2 1.23 -10.96 -4.02
CA THR A 2 2.28 -11.36 -3.05
C THR A 2 3.64 -11.71 -3.67
N MET A 3 3.67 -12.46 -4.78
CA MET A 3 4.93 -12.82 -5.45
C MET A 3 5.69 -11.61 -6.01
N ALA A 4 4.98 -10.63 -6.58
CA ALA A 4 5.57 -9.39 -7.10
C ALA A 4 6.11 -8.48 -5.98
N LEU A 5 5.47 -8.51 -4.80
CA LEU A 5 5.92 -7.78 -3.63
C LEU A 5 7.18 -8.39 -3.02
N ARG A 6 7.21 -9.72 -2.92
CA ARG A 6 8.38 -10.48 -2.44
C ARG A 6 9.58 -10.30 -3.36
N SER A 7 9.40 -10.39 -4.67
CA SER A 7 10.51 -10.23 -5.62
C SER A 7 11.16 -8.83 -5.60
N LYS A 8 10.45 -7.82 -5.09
CA LYS A 8 10.92 -6.44 -4.93
C LYS A 8 11.21 -6.03 -3.48
N ASN A 9 11.22 -6.98 -2.53
CA ASN A 9 11.39 -6.72 -1.09
C ASN A 9 10.39 -5.73 -0.48
N LYS A 10 9.21 -5.59 -1.07
CA LYS A 10 8.16 -4.64 -0.63
C LYS A 10 7.18 -5.22 0.38
N MET A 11 7.34 -6.48 0.78
CA MET A 11 6.42 -7.13 1.71
C MET A 11 6.33 -6.41 3.06
N HIS A 12 7.42 -5.75 3.46
CA HIS A 12 7.52 -4.97 4.69
C HIS A 12 6.54 -3.79 4.78
N PHE A 13 6.12 -3.24 3.64
CA PHE A 13 5.14 -2.14 3.58
C PHE A 13 3.69 -2.64 3.71
N ILE A 14 3.45 -3.91 3.41
CA ILE A 14 2.11 -4.53 3.43
C ILE A 14 1.85 -5.18 4.78
N ASN A 15 2.85 -5.86 5.36
CA ASN A 15 2.73 -6.49 6.66
C ASN A 15 2.86 -5.51 7.86
N GLY A 16 3.07 -4.21 7.59
CA GLY A 16 3.22 -3.18 8.61
C GLY A 16 4.54 -3.20 9.39
N THR A 17 5.50 -4.06 9.03
CA THR A 17 6.83 -4.08 9.69
C THR A 17 7.64 -2.82 9.37
N LEU A 18 7.41 -2.22 8.21
CA LEU A 18 7.87 -0.87 7.90
C LEU A 18 6.68 0.11 8.04
N PRO A 19 6.77 1.11 8.93
CA PRO A 19 5.67 2.06 9.12
C PRO A 19 5.42 2.89 7.86
N ARG A 20 4.20 3.41 7.76
CA ARG A 20 3.85 4.40 6.75
C ARG A 20 4.79 5.61 6.92
N PRO A 21 5.43 6.08 5.83
CA PRO A 21 6.23 7.29 5.82
C PRO A 21 5.45 8.52 6.29
N ASP A 22 6.16 9.48 6.88
CA ASP A 22 5.60 10.76 7.28
C ASP A 22 5.16 11.57 6.04
N ASP A 23 4.04 12.28 6.15
CA ASP A 23 3.48 13.09 5.05
C ASP A 23 4.34 14.31 4.71
N ASN A 24 5.28 14.68 5.58
CA ASN A 24 6.29 15.71 5.33
C ASN A 24 7.44 15.19 4.45
N ASP A 25 7.60 13.87 4.31
CA ASP A 25 8.68 13.23 3.54
C ASP A 25 8.17 12.59 2.24
N ARG A 26 7.46 13.41 1.44
CA ARG A 26 6.79 12.96 0.21
C ARG A 26 7.73 12.47 -0.89
N ASP A 27 9.00 12.86 -0.81
CA ASP A 27 10.04 12.44 -1.76
C ASP A 27 10.78 11.17 -1.34
N SER A 28 10.55 10.68 -0.12
CA SER A 28 11.15 9.42 0.31
C SER A 28 10.76 8.26 -0.59
N LEU A 29 11.71 7.33 -0.72
CA LEU A 29 11.46 6.03 -1.33
C LEU A 29 10.28 5.33 -0.66
N GLY A 30 10.13 5.49 0.66
CA GLY A 30 9.00 4.95 1.41
C GLY A 30 7.67 5.49 0.91
N TYR A 31 7.53 6.81 0.77
CA TYR A 31 6.26 7.46 0.38
C TYR A 31 5.85 7.04 -1.02
N ARG A 32 6.81 7.01 -1.94
CA ARG A 32 6.62 6.51 -3.31
C ARG A 32 6.24 5.03 -3.33
N CYS A 33 6.85 4.20 -2.48
CA CYS A 33 6.48 2.79 -2.35
C CYS A 33 5.06 2.61 -1.85
N ASN A 34 4.67 3.31 -0.77
CA ASN A 34 3.30 3.25 -0.25
C ASN A 34 2.28 3.67 -1.32
N THR A 35 2.53 4.79 -2.01
CA THR A 35 1.65 5.29 -3.08
C THR A 35 1.49 4.29 -4.24
N MET A 36 2.59 3.67 -4.66
CA MET A 36 2.55 2.63 -5.71
C MET A 36 1.71 1.43 -5.26
N LEU A 37 1.85 1.00 -4.00
CA LEU A 37 1.08 -0.12 -3.45
C LEU A 37 -0.40 0.21 -3.30
N LEU A 38 -0.76 1.43 -2.88
CA LEU A 38 -2.14 1.91 -2.85
C LEU A 38 -2.77 1.82 -4.25
N SER A 39 -2.06 2.31 -5.27
CA SER A 39 -2.54 2.22 -6.66
C SER A 39 -2.75 0.76 -7.11
N TRP A 40 -1.79 -0.14 -6.80
CA TRP A 40 -1.95 -1.55 -7.13
C TRP A 40 -3.13 -2.20 -6.42
N LEU A 41 -3.29 -1.95 -5.12
CA LEU A 41 -4.39 -2.48 -4.32
C LEU A 41 -5.73 -2.00 -4.87
N ASN A 42 -5.87 -0.69 -5.07
CA ASN A 42 -7.10 -0.08 -5.58
C ASN A 42 -7.51 -0.64 -6.95
N ASN A 43 -6.54 -0.91 -7.83
CA ASN A 43 -6.79 -1.48 -9.15
C ASN A 43 -6.91 -3.02 -9.16
N SER A 44 -6.58 -3.70 -8.05
CA SER A 44 -6.63 -5.17 -7.96
C SER A 44 -7.90 -5.70 -7.29
N VAL A 45 -8.72 -4.83 -6.70
CA VAL A 45 -9.95 -5.19 -6.00
C VAL A 45 -11.18 -4.84 -6.82
N ASN A 46 -12.33 -5.41 -6.45
CA ASN A 46 -13.60 -5.06 -7.07
C ASN A 46 -13.95 -3.58 -6.82
N PRO A 47 -14.67 -2.91 -7.73
CA PRO A 47 -15.02 -1.49 -7.60
C PRO A 47 -15.73 -1.12 -6.29
N GLU A 48 -16.61 -1.98 -5.79
CA GLU A 48 -17.29 -1.78 -4.50
C GLU A 48 -16.31 -1.72 -3.33
N ILE A 49 -15.30 -2.61 -3.34
CA ILE A 49 -14.25 -2.65 -2.33
C ILE A 49 -13.32 -1.44 -2.51
N SER A 50 -12.96 -1.09 -3.75
CA SER A 50 -12.14 0.08 -4.08
C SER A 50 -12.70 1.36 -3.48
N GLN A 51 -14.03 1.56 -3.56
CA GLN A 51 -14.69 2.70 -2.92
C GLN A 51 -14.51 2.71 -1.40
N SER A 52 -14.56 1.53 -0.76
CA SER A 52 -14.40 1.39 0.69
C SER A 52 -12.97 1.58 1.22
N ILE A 53 -11.97 1.54 0.35
CA ILE A 53 -10.55 1.67 0.74
C ILE A 53 -9.92 2.97 0.26
N LEU A 54 -10.66 3.79 -0.51
CA LEU A 54 -10.15 5.02 -1.14
C LEU A 54 -9.62 6.05 -0.14
N TRP A 55 -10.20 6.10 1.06
CA TRP A 55 -9.79 7.01 2.13
C TRP A 55 -8.61 6.49 2.95
N LEU A 56 -8.20 5.23 2.75
CA LEU A 56 -7.06 4.66 3.44
C LEU A 56 -5.79 5.08 2.73
N ASP A 57 -4.92 5.68 3.52
CA ASP A 57 -3.70 6.31 3.07
C ASP A 57 -2.50 5.37 3.23
N SER A 58 -2.65 4.23 3.92
CA SER A 58 -1.62 3.22 4.15
C SER A 58 -1.96 1.93 3.45
N ALA A 59 -1.04 1.44 2.61
CA ALA A 59 -1.18 0.15 1.94
C ALA A 59 -1.29 -1.02 2.94
N SER A 60 -0.65 -0.91 4.11
CA SER A 60 -0.77 -1.92 5.18
C SER A 60 -2.19 -2.00 5.74
N LYS A 61 -2.85 -0.85 5.97
CA LYS A 61 -4.23 -0.80 6.46
C LYS A 61 -5.19 -1.39 5.45
N ILE A 62 -5.08 -0.99 4.18
CA ILE A 62 -5.90 -1.57 3.11
C ILE A 62 -5.77 -3.09 3.09
N TRP A 63 -4.54 -3.61 3.14
CA TRP A 63 -4.31 -5.05 3.12
C TRP A 63 -4.87 -5.80 4.33
N GLN A 64 -5.04 -5.15 5.47
CA GLN A 64 -5.67 -5.75 6.66
C GLN A 64 -7.19 -5.75 6.60
N GLU A 65 -7.79 -4.82 5.84
CA GLU A 65 -9.25 -4.68 5.66
C GLU A 65 -9.79 -5.49 4.45
N LEU A 66 -8.89 -6.06 3.63
CA LEU A 66 -9.20 -6.92 2.47
C LEU A 66 -9.20 -8.41 2.84
#